data_AF-A0A0H2QZQ9-F1
#
_entry.id   AF-A0A0H2QZQ9-F1
#
_cell.length_a   1.000
_cell.length_b   1.000
_cell.length_c   1.000
_cell.angle_alpha   90.00
_cell.angle_beta   90.00
_cell.angle_gamma   90.00
#
_symmetry.space_group_name_H-M   'P 1'
#
loop_
_entity.id
_entity.type
_entity.pdbx_description
1 polymer ?
#
loop_
_entity_poly.entity_id
_entity_poly.type
_entity_poly.pdbx_seq_one_letter_code
_entity_poly.pdbx_strand_id
1 'polypeptide(L)'
;VRYSILPAITLDGIIECTIIEGSFNTERFTSFIKDLVLKMSPFPAPKSVIVMDNCAIHKAQEIRDIIEERCVFLFALFFRLLTIASEV
;
A
#
# COMPACT_ATOMS: atom_id res chain seq x y z
N VAL A 1 1.35 23.03 -8.16
CA VAL A 1 0.64 21.73 -8.18
C VAL A 1 1.41 20.75 -7.32
N ARG A 2 0.74 19.90 -6.52
CA ARG A 2 1.40 18.85 -5.73
C ARG A 2 0.97 17.48 -6.25
N TYR A 3 1.94 16.58 -6.39
CA TYR A 3 1.69 15.20 -6.79
C TYR A 3 2.05 14.26 -5.64
N SER A 4 1.25 13.20 -5.49
CA SER A 4 1.55 12.08 -4.60
C SER A 4 1.97 10.88 -5.43
N ILE A 5 2.99 10.17 -4.96
CA ILE A 5 3.52 8.94 -5.58
C ILE A 5 3.35 7.81 -4.57
N LEU A 6 2.74 6.71 -5.00
CA LEU A 6 2.52 5.54 -4.16
C LEU A 6 3.09 4.29 -4.84
N PRO A 7 4.31 3.85 -4.46
CA PRO A 7 4.89 2.61 -4.95
C PRO A 7 4.62 1.43 -4.00
N ALA A 8 4.35 0.25 -4.56
CA ALA A 8 4.49 -1.03 -3.88
C ALA A 8 5.86 -1.63 -4.21
N ILE A 9 6.67 -1.88 -3.17
CA ILE A 9 8.06 -2.29 -3.29
C ILE A 9 8.24 -3.70 -2.71
N THR A 10 8.95 -4.55 -3.45
CA THR A 10 9.44 -5.86 -2.99
C THR A 10 10.98 -5.84 -2.93
N LEU A 11 11.58 -6.95 -2.50
CA LEU A 11 13.04 -7.11 -2.54
C LEU A 11 13.61 -7.06 -3.97
N ASP A 12 12.78 -7.33 -4.97
CA ASP A 12 13.16 -7.34 -6.39
C ASP A 12 12.84 -6.02 -7.11
N GLY A 13 12.31 -5.02 -6.39
CA GLY A 13 12.00 -3.69 -6.91
C GLY A 13 10.52 -3.30 -6.83
N ILE A 14 10.12 -2.30 -7.62
CA ILE A 14 8.76 -1.76 -7.63
C ILE A 14 7.86 -2.65 -8.51
N ILE A 15 6.73 -3.09 -7.97
CA ILE A 15 5.76 -3.93 -8.71
C ILE A 15 4.50 -3.14 -9.12
N GLU A 16 4.13 -2.09 -8.39
CA GLU A 16 3.03 -1.18 -8.73
C GLU A 16 3.42 0.24 -8.33
N CYS A 17 3.00 1.24 -9.12
CA CYS A 17 3.22 2.65 -8.81
C CYS A 17 2.10 3.51 -9.39
N THR A 18 1.45 4.29 -8.54
CA THR A 18 0.45 5.27 -8.97
C THR A 18 0.92 6.68 -8.63
N ILE A 19 0.78 7.59 -9.60
CA ILE A 19 1.06 9.02 -9.44
C ILE A 19 -0.24 9.78 -9.66
N ILE A 20 -0.63 10.59 -8.68
CA ILE A 20 -1.85 11.41 -8.75
C ILE A 20 -1.55 12.87 -8.42
N GLU A 21 -2.37 13.77 -8.97
CA GLU A 21 -2.44 15.13 -8.47
C GLU A 21 -3.23 15.15 -7.14
N GLY A 22 -2.71 15.83 -6.13
CA GLY A 22 -3.32 15.88 -4.79
C GLY A 22 -2.99 14.68 -3.92
N SER A 23 -3.86 14.37 -2.96
CA SER A 23 -3.65 13.34 -1.92
C SER A 23 -4.47 12.07 -2.19
N PHE A 24 -4.02 10.95 -1.65
CA PHE A 24 -4.81 9.72 -1.62
C PHE A 24 -5.97 9.84 -0.63
N ASN A 25 -7.13 9.33 -1.04
CA ASN A 25 -8.27 9.05 -0.19
C ASN A 25 -8.57 7.55 -0.28
N THR A 26 -9.58 7.07 0.45
CA THR A 26 -9.97 5.66 0.45
C THR A 26 -10.22 5.12 -0.95
N GLU A 27 -10.99 5.82 -1.78
CA GLU A 27 -11.34 5.38 -3.14
C GLU A 27 -10.10 5.20 -4.04
N ARG A 28 -9.23 6.21 -4.08
CA ARG A 28 -8.00 6.17 -4.88
C ARG A 28 -7.05 5.08 -4.39
N PHE A 29 -6.99 4.86 -3.08
CA PHE A 29 -6.18 3.81 -2.49
C PHE A 29 -6.75 2.41 -2.78
N THR A 30 -8.07 2.24 -2.70
CA THR A 30 -8.73 0.99 -3.09
C THR A 30 -8.43 0.62 -4.54
N SER A 31 -8.46 1.60 -5.46
CA SER A 31 -8.08 1.37 -6.87
C SER A 31 -6.64 0.85 -6.98
N PHE A 32 -5.70 1.49 -6.28
CA PHE A 32 -4.31 1.04 -6.23
C PHE A 32 -4.19 -0.41 -5.69
N ILE A 33 -4.94 -0.76 -4.65
CA ILE A 33 -4.93 -2.13 -4.11
C ILE A 33 -5.46 -3.14 -5.14
N LYS A 34 -6.54 -2.82 -5.88
CA LYS A 34 -7.06 -3.68 -6.95
C LYS A 34 -6.00 -3.98 -8.01
N ASP A 35 -5.22 -2.98 -8.42
CA ASP A 35 -4.15 -3.16 -9.39
C ASP A 35 -2.97 -3.96 -8.80
N LEU A 36 -2.61 -3.67 -7.55
CA LEU A 36 -1.53 -4.35 -6.84
C LEU A 36 -1.78 -5.86 -6.68
N VAL A 37 -2.97 -6.27 -6.24
CA VAL A 37 -3.26 -7.69 -5.95
C VAL A 37 -3.21 -8.60 -7.20
N LEU A 38 -3.36 -8.01 -8.41
CA LEU A 38 -3.19 -8.75 -9.66
C LEU A 38 -1.72 -9.15 -9.91
N LYS A 39 -0.77 -8.43 -9.31
CA LYS A 39 0.68 -8.64 -9.43
C LYS A 39 1.27 -9.44 -8.26
N MET A 40 0.46 -9.71 -7.25
CA MET A 40 0.78 -10.53 -6.09
C MET A 40 0.41 -11.99 -6.31
N SER A 41 1.00 -12.87 -5.51
CA SER A 41 0.70 -14.30 -5.51
C SER A 41 -0.07 -14.71 -4.26
N PRO A 42 -0.87 -15.79 -4.30
CA PRO A 42 -1.57 -16.24 -3.12
C PRO A 42 -0.64 -16.65 -1.98
N PHE A 43 -1.00 -16.37 -0.74
CA PHE A 43 -0.21 -16.81 0.41
C PHE A 43 -0.19 -18.35 0.52
N PRO A 44 0.97 -19.01 0.77
CA PRO A 44 2.28 -18.48 1.21
C PRO A 44 3.34 -18.29 0.11
N ALA A 45 2.95 -18.12 -1.16
CA ALA A 45 3.91 -17.93 -2.26
C ALA A 45 4.70 -16.60 -2.12
N PRO A 46 5.81 -16.40 -2.86
CA PRO A 46 6.51 -15.12 -2.88
C PRO A 46 5.59 -13.95 -3.27
N LYS A 47 5.80 -12.76 -2.71
CA LYS A 47 4.96 -11.56 -2.94
C LYS A 47 3.47 -11.78 -2.59
N SER A 48 3.21 -12.37 -1.42
CA SER A 48 1.86 -12.67 -0.92
C SER A 48 1.48 -11.94 0.37
N VAL A 49 2.38 -11.13 0.91
CA VAL A 49 2.17 -10.36 2.15
C VAL A 49 2.26 -8.87 1.83
N ILE A 50 1.22 -8.13 2.18
CA ILE A 50 1.17 -6.67 2.12
C ILE A 50 1.51 -6.10 3.49
N VAL A 51 2.47 -5.18 3.55
CA VAL A 51 2.79 -4.40 4.76
C VAL A 51 2.46 -2.94 4.50
N MET A 52 1.61 -2.35 5.33
CA MET A 52 1.17 -0.96 5.23
C MET A 52 1.24 -0.27 6.59
N ASP A 53 1.36 1.05 6.59
CA ASP A 53 1.21 1.83 7.82
C ASP A 53 -0.24 1.79 8.35
N ASN A 54 -0.42 2.22 9.59
CA ASN A 54 -1.72 2.24 10.26
C ASN A 54 -2.57 3.48 9.89
N CYS A 55 -2.51 3.94 8.63
CA CYS A 55 -3.32 5.06 8.17
C CYS A 55 -4.82 4.73 8.18
N ALA A 56 -5.66 5.73 8.46
CA ALA A 56 -7.12 5.55 8.54
C ALA A 56 -7.73 5.06 7.22
N ILE A 57 -7.19 5.53 6.08
CA ILE A 57 -7.71 5.16 4.75
C ILE A 57 -7.48 3.68 4.42
N HIS A 58 -6.50 3.02 5.04
CA HIS A 58 -6.20 1.60 4.82
C HIS A 58 -7.20 0.66 5.52
N LYS A 59 -8.05 1.18 6.40
CA LYS A 59 -8.94 0.39 7.27
C LYS A 59 -10.32 0.15 6.67
N ALA A 60 -10.59 0.64 5.46
CA ALA A 60 -11.88 0.42 4.82
C ALA A 60 -12.10 -1.09 4.58
N GLN A 61 -13.34 -1.54 4.80
CA GLN A 61 -13.68 -2.96 4.71
C GLN A 61 -13.37 -3.54 3.32
N GLU A 62 -13.69 -2.79 2.26
CA GLU A 62 -13.41 -3.21 0.88
C GLU A 62 -11.92 -3.52 0.64
N ILE A 63 -11.00 -2.75 1.24
CA ILE A 63 -9.55 -3.01 1.12
C ILE A 63 -9.19 -4.35 1.77
N ARG A 64 -9.78 -4.65 2.95
CA ARG A 64 -9.56 -5.93 3.62
C ARG A 64 -10.08 -7.08 2.78
N ASP A 65 -11.30 -6.95 2.26
CA ASP A 65 -11.96 -7.98 1.47
C ASP A 65 -11.13 -8.32 0.21
N ILE A 66 -10.65 -7.30 -0.51
CA ILE A 66 -9.81 -7.48 -1.71
C ILE A 66 -8.50 -8.20 -1.38
N ILE A 67 -7.87 -7.87 -0.26
CA ILE A 67 -6.59 -8.47 0.11
C ILE A 67 -6.80 -9.90 0.62
N GLU A 68 -7.76 -10.14 1.51
CA GLU A 68 -8.01 -11.46 2.12
C GLU A 68 -8.50 -12.51 1.12
N GLU A 69 -9.08 -12.10 -0.01
CA GLU A 69 -9.47 -13.03 -1.08
C GLU A 69 -8.27 -13.81 -1.67
N ARG A 70 -7.07 -13.22 -1.64
CA ARG A 70 -5.86 -13.81 -2.27
C ARG A 70 -4.65 -13.87 -1.36
N CYS A 71 -4.46 -12.88 -0.51
CA CYS A 71 -3.20 -12.57 0.16
C CYS A 71 -3.42 -12.35 1.67
N VAL A 72 -2.36 -12.00 2.38
CA VAL A 72 -2.41 -11.59 3.80
C VAL A 72 -1.91 -10.16 3.92
N PHE A 73 -2.57 -9.33 4.74
CA PHE A 73 -2.03 -8.03 5.13
C PHE A 73 -1.55 -8.02 6.58
N LEU A 74 -0.53 -7.21 6.85
CA LEU A 74 -0.10 -6.83 8.18
C LEU A 74 -0.16 -5.30 8.30
N PHE A 75 -1.00 -4.82 9.22
CA PHE A 75 -0.93 -3.42 9.64
C PHE A 75 0.30 -3.24 10.54
N ALA A 76 1.24 -2.41 10.12
CA ALA A 76 2.33 -1.98 10.98
C ALA A 76 1.74 -1.09 12.09
N LEU A 77 1.42 -1.69 13.22
CA LEU A 77 1.09 -0.97 14.45
C LEU A 77 2.35 -0.21 14.87
N PHE A 78 2.32 1.11 14.74
CA PHE A 78 3.36 2.10 15.10
C PHE A 78 4.54 2.28 14.13
N PHE A 79 4.38 3.23 13.18
CA PHE A 79 5.44 4.19 12.86
C PHE A 79 5.01 5.59 13.28
N ARG A 80 5.13 5.91 14.58
CA ARG A 80 5.28 7.28 15.05
C ARG A 80 6.78 7.52 15.28
N LEU A 81 7.53 7.66 14.19
CA LEU A 81 8.74 8.47 14.01
C LEU A 81 9.44 8.01 12.72
N LEU A 82 9.35 8.82 11.66
CA LEU A 82 10.44 9.08 10.72
C LEU A 82 10.22 10.49 10.15
N THR A 83 10.26 11.48 11.07
CA THR A 83 10.82 12.78 10.73
C THR A 83 12.33 12.66 10.95
N ILE A 84 13.05 12.17 9.95
CA ILE A 84 14.51 12.33 9.73
C ILE A 84 14.66 12.19 8.21
N ALA A 85 15.18 13.12 7.41
CA ALA A 85 15.74 14.43 7.60
C ALA A 85 15.67 15.15 6.24
N SER A 86 15.32 16.43 6.24
CA SER A 86 15.88 17.41 5.29
C SER A 86 15.89 18.78 5.97
N GLU A 87 16.67 18.88 7.05
CA GLU A 87 17.63 19.98 7.12
C GLU A 87 18.93 19.47 6.51
N VAL A 88 19.04 19.59 5.18
CA VAL A 88 20.15 20.22 4.44
C VAL A 88 19.54 20.79 3.17
#